data_AF-A0A7X6DLD6-F1
#
_entry.id   AF-A0A7X6DLD6-F1
#
_cell.length_a   1.000
_cell.length_b   1.000
_cell.length_c   1.000
_cell.angle_alpha   90.00
_cell.angle_beta   90.00
_cell.angle_gamma   90.00
#
_symmetry.space_group_name_H-M   'P 1'
#
loop_
_entity.id
_entity.type
_entity.pdbx_description
1 polymer ?
#
loop_
_entity_poly.entity_id
_entity_poly.type
_entity_poly.pdbx_seq_one_letter_code
_entity_poly.pdbx_strand_id
1 'polypeptide(L)'
;MEQDNLFTGWLWEMFKEYVRKIRRTASHGAPEVSEMKEKYQEIFNEASIKILVEEKVGMIVIFNDLESRTTAELAGLMEKEQLMAYLAKTYGRGKYKINLYHGMTFVATHNFKVEEESLPEHWREIVARNKAAEEKTNPWQR
;
A
#
# COMPACT_ATOMS: atom_id res chain seq x y z
N MET A 1 -9.63 -14.52 -10.24
CA MET A 1 -8.22 -14.10 -10.44
C MET A 1 -7.45 -15.33 -10.85
N GLU A 2 -6.72 -15.28 -11.97
CA GLU A 2 -5.80 -16.37 -12.33
C GLU A 2 -4.69 -16.44 -11.26
N GLN A 3 -4.44 -17.63 -10.70
CA GLN A 3 -3.50 -17.83 -9.58
C GLN A 3 -2.07 -17.36 -9.89
N ASP A 4 -1.70 -17.25 -11.17
CA ASP A 4 -0.36 -16.88 -11.59
C ASP A 4 -0.03 -15.40 -11.32
N ASN A 5 -1.03 -14.50 -11.34
CA ASN A 5 -0.79 -13.07 -11.18
C ASN A 5 -0.59 -12.64 -9.70
N LEU A 6 -0.81 -13.58 -8.77
CA LEU A 6 -0.62 -13.31 -7.34
C LEU A 6 0.87 -13.29 -6.97
N PHE A 7 1.68 -14.08 -7.65
CA PHE A 7 3.10 -14.29 -7.33
C PHE A 7 4.04 -13.50 -8.25
N THR A 8 3.49 -12.49 -8.92
CA THR A 8 4.21 -11.56 -9.80
C THR A 8 3.94 -10.13 -9.34
N GLY A 9 4.69 -9.19 -9.90
CA GLY A 9 4.49 -7.77 -9.63
C GLY A 9 5.00 -7.30 -8.27
N TRP A 10 4.69 -6.04 -7.96
CA TRP A 10 5.31 -5.32 -6.85
C TRP A 10 4.86 -5.85 -5.47
N LEU A 11 3.63 -6.34 -5.37
CA LEU A 11 3.05 -6.74 -4.09
C LEU A 11 3.73 -8.00 -3.55
N TRP A 12 3.90 -9.03 -4.38
CA TRP A 12 4.65 -10.22 -4.03
C TRP A 12 6.08 -9.87 -3.60
N GLU A 13 6.75 -8.99 -4.36
CA GLU A 13 8.11 -8.55 -4.05
C GLU A 13 8.23 -7.93 -2.66
N MET A 14 7.22 -7.15 -2.22
CA MET A 14 7.19 -6.54 -0.89
C MET A 14 6.89 -7.53 0.23
N PHE A 15 6.10 -8.57 -0.03
CA PHE A 15 5.77 -9.58 0.97
C PHE A 15 6.80 -10.70 1.11
N LYS A 16 7.66 -10.94 0.11
CA LYS A 16 8.66 -12.04 0.12
C LYS A 16 9.46 -12.10 1.42
N GLU A 17 10.05 -10.99 1.83
CA GLU A 17 10.89 -10.94 3.04
C GLU A 17 10.10 -11.17 4.32
N TYR A 18 8.86 -10.71 4.37
CA TYR A 18 7.97 -10.94 5.50
C TYR A 18 7.56 -12.41 5.59
N VAL A 19 7.12 -12.99 4.47
CA VAL A 19 6.72 -14.39 4.41
C VAL A 19 7.90 -15.31 4.76
N ARG A 20 9.09 -15.00 4.24
CA ARG A 20 10.34 -15.70 4.58
C ARG A 20 10.59 -15.69 6.08
N LYS A 21 10.39 -14.54 6.75
CA LYS A 21 10.59 -14.40 8.20
C LYS A 21 9.58 -15.19 9.03
N ILE A 22 8.30 -15.16 8.67
CA ILE A 22 7.26 -15.85 9.45
C ILE A 22 7.26 -17.37 9.23
N ARG A 23 7.80 -17.86 8.10
CA ARG A 23 7.98 -19.30 7.83
C ARG A 23 9.30 -19.85 8.32
N ARG A 24 10.32 -19.00 8.51
CA ARG A 24 11.62 -19.43 9.02
C ARG A 24 11.47 -19.99 10.44
N THR A 25 11.88 -21.23 10.61
CA THR A 25 12.01 -21.86 11.94
C THR A 25 13.48 -22.14 12.24
N ALA A 26 13.84 -22.23 13.52
CA ALA A 26 15.20 -22.57 13.93
C ALA A 26 15.64 -23.96 13.43
N SER A 27 14.68 -24.85 13.19
CA SER A 27 14.91 -26.25 12.78
C SER A 27 15.01 -26.46 11.27
N HIS A 28 14.38 -25.62 10.44
CA HIS A 28 14.26 -25.86 9.00
C HIS A 28 15.00 -24.85 8.11
N GLY A 29 15.66 -23.84 8.67
CA GLY A 29 16.42 -22.87 7.87
C GLY A 29 15.53 -21.93 7.04
N ALA A 30 16.00 -21.52 5.86
CA ALA A 30 15.22 -20.65 4.97
C ALA A 30 14.13 -21.47 4.24
N PRO A 31 12.87 -20.99 4.19
CA PRO A 31 11.79 -21.72 3.54
C PRO A 31 11.98 -21.77 2.02
N GLU A 32 11.44 -22.82 1.40
CA GLU A 32 11.40 -22.94 -0.05
C GLU A 32 10.40 -21.95 -0.67
N VAL A 33 10.60 -21.59 -1.94
CA VAL A 33 9.74 -20.61 -2.63
C VAL A 33 8.28 -21.08 -2.68
N SER A 34 8.02 -22.38 -2.82
CA SER A 34 6.67 -22.97 -2.80
C SER A 34 5.96 -22.74 -1.46
N GLU A 35 6.65 -22.93 -0.34
CA GLU A 35 6.12 -22.68 1.00
C GLU A 35 5.84 -21.19 1.23
N MET A 36 6.69 -20.32 0.67
CA MET A 36 6.44 -18.89 0.71
C MET A 36 5.19 -18.51 -0.10
N LYS A 37 4.98 -19.12 -1.27
CA LYS A 37 3.78 -18.88 -2.07
C LYS A 37 2.51 -19.32 -1.35
N GLU A 38 2.51 -20.50 -0.76
CA GLU A 38 1.39 -21.02 0.05
C GLU A 38 1.07 -20.05 1.20
N LYS A 39 2.08 -19.66 1.98
CA LYS A 39 1.85 -18.75 3.10
C LYS A 39 1.38 -17.37 2.65
N TYR A 40 1.85 -16.90 1.50
CA TYR A 40 1.38 -15.63 0.94
C TYR A 40 -0.10 -15.69 0.54
N GLN A 41 -0.57 -16.80 -0.03
CA GLN A 41 -1.98 -17.01 -0.33
C GLN A 41 -2.87 -16.92 0.91
N GLU A 42 -2.43 -17.51 2.03
CA GLU A 42 -3.16 -17.43 3.30
C GLU A 42 -3.32 -15.98 3.78
N ILE A 43 -2.23 -15.21 3.77
CA ILE A 43 -2.26 -13.84 4.29
C ILE A 43 -2.87 -12.84 3.31
N PHE A 44 -3.00 -13.17 2.02
CA PHE A 44 -3.41 -12.21 0.99
C PHE A 44 -4.82 -11.65 1.21
N ASN A 45 -5.73 -12.37 1.87
CA ASN A 45 -7.06 -11.83 2.15
C ASN A 45 -7.10 -11.01 3.45
N GLU A 46 -6.13 -11.23 4.35
CA GLU A 46 -6.03 -10.55 5.65
C GLU A 46 -5.09 -9.33 5.61
N ALA A 47 -4.27 -9.26 4.58
CA ALA A 47 -3.38 -8.15 4.34
C ALA A 47 -4.13 -6.90 3.84
N SER A 48 -3.55 -5.75 4.13
CA SER A 48 -4.10 -4.47 3.71
C SER A 48 -2.99 -3.52 3.28
N ILE A 49 -3.38 -2.51 2.50
CA ILE A 49 -2.54 -1.38 2.16
C ILE A 49 -3.14 -0.09 2.67
N LYS A 50 -2.26 0.87 2.97
CA LYS A 50 -2.60 2.28 3.13
C LYS A 50 -1.86 3.10 2.09
N ILE A 51 -2.58 3.93 1.35
CA ILE A 51 -2.01 4.89 0.40
C ILE A 51 -1.96 6.25 1.09
N LEU A 52 -0.77 6.83 1.16
CA LEU A 52 -0.51 8.15 1.72
C LEU A 52 0.10 9.05 0.65
N VAL A 53 -0.14 10.36 0.76
CA VAL A 53 0.58 11.37 -0.03
C VAL A 53 1.56 12.15 0.84
N GLU A 54 2.78 12.33 0.34
CA GLU A 54 3.79 13.20 0.92
C GLU A 54 3.52 14.66 0.53
N GLU A 55 3.25 15.50 1.53
CA GLU A 55 3.07 16.93 1.37
C GLU A 55 4.17 17.68 2.12
N LYS A 56 4.81 18.64 1.43
CA LYS A 56 5.78 19.54 2.05
C LYS A 56 5.06 20.80 2.53
N VAL A 57 5.04 21.02 3.84
CA VAL A 57 4.44 22.21 4.47
C VAL A 57 5.54 23.00 5.16
N GLY A 58 6.00 24.08 4.53
CA GLY A 58 7.18 24.82 5.00
C GLY A 58 8.43 23.94 5.06
N MET A 59 8.94 23.72 6.28
CA MET A 59 10.12 22.88 6.55
C MET A 59 9.80 21.43 6.95
N ILE A 60 8.52 21.07 7.08
CA ILE A 60 8.11 19.73 7.49
C ILE A 60 7.53 18.91 6.34
N VAL A 61 7.65 17.60 6.45
CA VAL A 61 7.02 16.63 5.57
C VAL A 61 5.89 15.95 6.33
N ILE A 62 4.69 16.01 5.76
CA ILE A 62 3.49 15.37 6.31
C ILE A 62 3.09 14.24 5.36
N PHE A 63 2.69 13.10 5.91
CA PHE A 63 2.03 12.05 5.15
C PHE A 63 0.53 12.09 5.48
N ASN A 64 -0.30 12.41 4.49
CA ASN A 64 -1.75 12.40 4.66
C ASN A 64 -2.33 11.09 4.13
N ASP A 65 -3.20 10.43 4.92
CA ASP A 65 -3.91 9.21 4.51
C ASP A 65 -4.91 9.55 3.39
N LEU A 66 -4.83 8.83 2.27
CA LEU A 66 -5.75 8.96 1.14
C LEU A 66 -6.80 7.87 1.15
N GLU A 67 -6.36 6.63 1.30
CA GLU A 67 -7.20 5.45 1.19
C GLU A 67 -6.58 4.25 1.91
N SER A 68 -7.42 3.33 2.37
CA SER A 68 -7.02 2.00 2.84
C SER A 68 -7.82 0.93 2.08
N ARG A 69 -7.19 -0.17 1.73
CA ARG A 69 -7.82 -1.31 1.04
C ARG A 69 -7.26 -2.63 1.54
N THR A 70 -8.05 -3.68 1.47
CA THR A 70 -7.54 -5.06 1.53
C THR A 70 -6.75 -5.37 0.27
N THR A 71 -5.79 -6.28 0.35
CA THR A 71 -5.03 -6.71 -0.84
C THR A 71 -5.90 -7.43 -1.87
N ALA A 72 -7.02 -8.04 -1.46
CA ALA A 72 -8.02 -8.61 -2.36
C ALA A 72 -8.71 -7.56 -3.27
N GLU A 73 -8.87 -6.33 -2.78
CA GLU A 73 -9.44 -5.21 -3.56
C GLU A 73 -8.43 -4.58 -4.55
N LEU A 74 -7.19 -5.06 -4.58
CA LEU A 74 -6.14 -4.63 -5.51
C LEU A 74 -6.10 -5.46 -6.79
N ALA A 75 -7.10 -6.31 -7.04
CA ALA A 75 -7.22 -7.03 -8.30
C ALA A 75 -7.13 -6.06 -9.50
N GLY A 76 -6.11 -6.24 -10.35
CA GLY A 76 -5.81 -5.34 -11.47
C GLY A 76 -4.87 -4.17 -11.16
N LEU A 77 -4.30 -4.10 -9.95
CA LEU A 77 -3.25 -3.15 -9.52
C LEU A 77 -1.98 -3.87 -9.04
N MET A 78 -1.83 -5.15 -9.41
CA MET A 78 -0.74 -6.03 -8.97
C MET A 78 0.59 -5.68 -9.65
N GLU A 79 0.52 -5.11 -10.85
CA GLU A 79 1.68 -4.62 -11.58
C GLU A 79 1.94 -3.13 -11.30
N LYS A 80 3.21 -2.76 -11.34
CA LYS A 80 3.65 -1.40 -10.99
C LYS A 80 3.02 -0.35 -11.91
N GLU A 81 2.93 -0.65 -13.21
CA GLU A 81 2.39 0.24 -14.23
C GLU A 81 0.89 0.49 -14.01
N GLN A 82 0.14 -0.56 -13.64
CA GLN A 82 -1.28 -0.47 -13.32
C GLN A 82 -1.52 0.41 -12.09
N LEU A 83 -0.75 0.19 -11.03
CA LEU A 83 -0.81 1.00 -9.83
C LEU A 83 -0.43 2.45 -10.11
N MET A 84 0.62 2.71 -10.89
CA MET A 84 1.03 4.05 -11.28
C MET A 84 -0.06 4.78 -12.08
N ALA A 85 -0.70 4.09 -13.04
CA ALA A 85 -1.82 4.63 -13.79
C ALA A 85 -3.02 4.94 -12.87
N TYR A 86 -3.29 4.08 -11.89
CA TYR A 86 -4.33 4.31 -10.89
C TYR A 86 -4.02 5.53 -10.00
N LEU A 87 -2.79 5.67 -9.49
CA LEU A 87 -2.38 6.82 -8.68
C LEU A 87 -2.51 8.13 -9.48
N ALA A 88 -2.04 8.14 -10.73
CA ALA A 88 -2.13 9.29 -11.61
C ALA A 88 -3.58 9.69 -11.92
N LYS A 89 -4.45 8.70 -12.22
CA LYS A 89 -5.86 8.95 -12.52
C LYS A 89 -6.67 9.39 -11.29
N THR A 90 -6.38 8.83 -10.12
CA THR A 90 -7.21 9.00 -8.92
C THR A 90 -6.76 10.18 -8.06
N TYR A 91 -5.44 10.31 -7.89
CA TYR A 91 -4.84 11.28 -6.97
C TYR A 91 -4.07 12.38 -7.70
N GLY A 92 -3.71 12.15 -8.95
CA GLY A 92 -3.01 13.13 -9.78
C GLY A 92 -1.51 13.18 -9.52
N ARG A 93 -0.88 14.33 -9.77
CA ARG A 93 0.57 14.53 -9.54
C ARG A 93 0.88 14.48 -8.04
N GLY A 94 1.94 13.76 -7.66
CA GLY A 94 2.30 13.64 -6.25
C GLY A 94 3.35 12.58 -5.95
N LYS A 95 3.81 12.58 -4.70
CA LYS A 95 4.66 11.53 -4.12
C LYS A 95 3.80 10.68 -3.19
N TYR A 96 3.67 9.42 -3.50
CA TYR A 96 2.80 8.50 -2.78
C TYR A 96 3.63 7.49 -2.01
N LYS A 97 3.19 7.15 -0.81
CA LYS A 97 3.74 6.07 0.00
C LYS A 97 2.66 5.03 0.20
N ILE A 98 2.96 3.78 -0.11
CA ILE A 98 2.05 2.67 0.13
C ILE A 98 2.65 1.82 1.25
N ASN A 99 1.96 1.76 2.37
CA ASN A 99 2.31 0.90 3.50
C ASN A 99 1.51 -0.39 3.41
N LEU A 100 2.17 -1.52 3.65
CA LEU A 100 1.58 -2.85 3.62
C LEU A 100 1.49 -3.38 5.05
N TYR A 101 0.39 -4.06 5.36
CA TYR A 101 0.12 -4.62 6.66
C TYR A 101 -0.40 -6.05 6.53
N HIS A 102 -0.14 -6.86 7.55
CA HIS A 102 -0.82 -8.12 7.82
C HIS A 102 -1.48 -7.99 9.20
N GLY A 103 -2.80 -7.83 9.24
CA GLY A 103 -3.50 -7.35 10.43
C GLY A 103 -2.93 -6.00 10.90
N MET A 104 -2.47 -5.93 12.16
CA MET A 104 -1.83 -4.72 12.71
C MET A 104 -0.31 -4.67 12.48
N THR A 105 0.28 -5.72 11.89
CA THR A 105 1.73 -5.81 11.69
C THR A 105 2.13 -5.05 10.44
N PHE A 106 3.01 -4.06 10.58
CA PHE A 106 3.64 -3.42 9.43
C PHE A 106 4.58 -4.39 8.72
N VAL A 107 4.43 -4.52 7.41
CA VAL A 107 5.16 -5.47 6.57
C VAL A 107 6.28 -4.76 5.82
N ALA A 108 5.91 -3.79 4.98
CA ALA A 108 6.82 -3.07 4.11
C ALA A 108 6.20 -1.72 3.70
N THR A 109 7.02 -0.87 3.09
CA THR A 109 6.56 0.35 2.43
C THR A 109 7.22 0.49 1.07
N HIS A 110 6.51 1.11 0.13
CA HIS A 110 7.04 1.47 -1.17
C HIS A 110 6.62 2.87 -1.55
N ASN A 111 7.56 3.65 -2.10
CA ASN A 111 7.29 5.01 -2.56
C ASN A 111 7.12 5.04 -4.07
N PHE A 112 6.11 5.76 -4.53
CA PHE A 112 5.79 5.99 -5.93
C PHE A 112 5.77 7.49 -6.20
N LYS A 113 6.12 7.90 -7.42
CA LYS A 113 6.15 9.31 -7.78
C LYS A 113 5.50 9.53 -9.14
N VAL A 114 4.40 10.27 -9.16
CA VAL A 114 3.73 10.73 -10.38
C VAL A 114 4.22 12.14 -10.65
N GLU A 115 5.07 12.32 -11.65
CA GLU A 115 5.79 13.57 -11.95
C GLU A 115 5.18 14.39 -13.10
N GLU A 116 4.14 13.88 -13.77
CA GLU A 116 3.54 14.55 -14.92
C GLU A 116 2.96 15.91 -14.52
N GLU A 117 3.57 16.99 -14.99
CA GLU A 117 3.24 18.37 -14.60
C GLU A 117 1.84 18.79 -15.05
N SER A 118 1.34 18.19 -16.13
CA SER A 118 -0.01 18.45 -16.64
C SER A 118 -1.11 17.86 -15.76
N LEU A 119 -0.80 16.95 -14.83
CA LEU A 119 -1.78 16.38 -13.93
C LEU A 119 -2.05 17.29 -12.72
N PRO A 120 -3.31 17.54 -12.37
CA PRO A 120 -3.65 18.29 -11.16
C PRO A 120 -3.31 17.49 -9.89
N GLU A 121 -3.31 18.15 -8.74
CA GLU A 121 -3.08 17.54 -7.42
C GLU A 121 -4.42 17.17 -6.75
N HIS A 122 -5.19 16.25 -7.35
CA HIS A 122 -6.52 15.83 -6.84
C HIS A 122 -6.50 15.34 -5.38
N TRP A 123 -5.36 14.80 -4.94
CA TRP A 123 -5.15 14.39 -3.56
C TRP A 123 -5.43 15.51 -2.54
N ARG A 124 -5.25 16.80 -2.89
CA ARG A 124 -5.50 17.92 -1.95
C ARG A 124 -6.95 17.96 -1.49
N GLU A 125 -7.89 17.83 -2.42
CA GLU A 125 -9.32 17.82 -2.12
C GLU A 125 -9.71 16.58 -1.31
N ILE A 126 -9.11 15.43 -1.63
CA ILE A 126 -9.31 14.17 -0.92
C ILE A 126 -8.83 14.28 0.53
N VAL A 127 -7.64 14.84 0.75
CA VAL A 127 -7.08 15.08 2.10
C VAL A 127 -7.98 16.02 2.90
N ALA A 128 -8.44 17.13 2.30
CA ALA A 128 -9.34 18.07 2.96
C ALA A 128 -10.66 17.39 3.38
N ARG A 129 -11.23 16.57 2.49
CA ARG A 129 -12.43 15.78 2.76
C ARG A 129 -12.22 14.75 3.89
N ASN A 130 -11.10 14.02 3.87
CA ASN A 130 -10.81 13.00 4.87
C ASN A 130 -10.64 13.63 6.27
N LYS A 131 -9.90 14.74 6.38
CA LYS A 131 -9.74 15.48 7.65
C LYS A 131 -11.09 15.97 8.19
N ALA A 132 -11.92 16.55 7.32
CA ALA A 132 -13.26 17.00 7.71
C ALA A 132 -14.19 15.85 8.15
N ALA A 133 -13.97 14.62 7.67
CA ALA A 133 -14.70 13.44 8.11
C ALA A 133 -14.21 12.94 9.49
N GLU A 134 -12.90 12.96 9.73
CA GLU A 134 -12.28 12.59 11.01
C GLU A 134 -12.70 13.52 12.15
N GLU A 135 -12.76 14.84 11.90
CA GLU A 135 -13.22 15.82 12.88
C GLU A 135 -14.68 15.60 13.31
N LYS A 136 -15.51 15.03 12.41
CA LYS A 136 -16.91 14.71 12.72
C LYS A 136 -17.05 13.43 13.54
N THR A 137 -16.15 12.47 13.37
CA THR A 137 -16.18 11.18 14.08
C THR A 137 -15.52 11.27 15.46
N ASN A 138 -14.63 12.23 15.71
CA ASN A 138 -14.02 12.45 17.02
C ASN A 138 -14.14 13.92 17.49
N PRO A 139 -15.28 14.30 18.13
CA PRO A 139 -15.51 15.69 18.53
C PRO A 139 -14.62 16.17 19.69
N TRP A 140 -13.80 15.29 20.27
CA TRP A 140 -12.96 15.57 21.44
C TRP A 140 -11.50 15.91 21.09
N GLN A 141 -11.14 16.03 19.81
CA GLN A 141 -9.77 16.35 19.35
C GLN A 141 -9.52 17.86 19.12
N ARG A 142 -10.33 18.76 19.71
CA ARG A 142 -10.10 20.21 19.63
C ARG A 142 -9.16 20.73 20.70
#